data_AF-X0RVF3-F1
#
_entry.id   AF-X0RVF3-F1
#
_cell.length_a   1.000
_cell.length_b   1.000
_cell.length_c   1.000
_cell.angle_alpha   90.00
_cell.angle_beta   90.00
_cell.angle_gamma   90.00
#
_symmetry.space_group_name_H-M   'P 1'
#
loop_
_entity.id
_entity.type
_entity.pdbx_description
1 polymer ?
#
loop_
_entity_poly.entity_id
_entity_poly.type
_entity_poly.pdbx_seq_one_letter_code
_entity_poly.pdbx_strand_id
1 'polypeptide(L)'
;MIDQGKVGAKRTTGNSNLTTATIQNQAATFASLSNSSANPEWLRQPETVMRIWIAPYQDQDGNYHQPGTLYSVVKPGQWAISAVN
;
A
#
# COMPACT_ATOMS: atom_id res chain seq x y z
N MET A 1 -15.27 12.94 -43.53
CA MET A 1 -13.96 12.96 -44.20
C MET A 1 -12.90 12.99 -43.10
N ILE A 2 -12.19 11.89 -42.89
CA ILE A 2 -11.19 11.73 -41.84
C ILE A 2 -9.80 11.93 -42.44
N ASP A 3 -9.06 12.90 -41.93
CA ASP A 3 -7.69 13.19 -42.32
C ASP A 3 -6.78 12.05 -41.84
N GLN A 4 -6.26 11.25 -42.78
CA GLN A 4 -5.24 10.25 -42.54
C GLN A 4 -3.90 10.98 -42.38
N GLY A 5 -3.64 11.47 -41.16
CA GLY A 5 -2.40 12.12 -40.78
C GLY A 5 -1.18 11.22 -41.01
N LYS A 6 -0.58 11.38 -42.18
CA LYS A 6 0.67 10.79 -42.65
C LYS A 6 1.82 11.25 -41.74
N VAL A 7 2.13 10.48 -40.70
CA VAL A 7 3.31 10.76 -39.85
C VAL A 7 4.58 10.46 -40.66
N GLY A 8 5.30 11.52 -41.04
CA GLY A 8 6.58 11.43 -41.72
C GLY A 8 7.61 10.74 -40.83
N ALA A 9 7.95 9.50 -41.17
CA ALA A 9 9.01 8.75 -40.53
C ALA A 9 10.37 9.43 -40.78
N LYS A 10 10.89 10.16 -39.78
CA LYS A 10 12.33 10.39 -39.65
C LYS A 10 12.87 9.52 -38.51
N ARG A 11 13.05 8.23 -38.80
CA ARG A 11 13.84 7.34 -37.95
C ARG A 11 15.32 7.59 -38.28
N THR A 12 15.98 8.37 -37.43
CA THR A 12 17.44 8.51 -37.48
C THR A 12 18.08 7.19 -37.09
N THR A 13 18.79 6.64 -38.06
CA THR A 13 19.77 5.54 -38.06
C THR A 13 20.19 5.01 -36.69
N GLY A 14 19.75 3.78 -36.41
CA GLY A 14 20.37 2.84 -35.47
C GLY A 14 20.26 1.44 -36.08
N ASN A 15 21.40 0.86 -36.43
CA ASN A 15 21.65 -0.42 -37.12
C ASN A 15 20.56 -1.51 -36.93
N SER A 16 19.86 -1.89 -38.00
CA SER A 16 18.87 -2.98 -38.01
C SER A 16 19.47 -4.28 -38.53
N ASN A 17 20.16 -5.03 -37.68
CA ASN A 17 20.32 -6.46 -37.88
C ASN A 17 19.10 -7.16 -37.27
N LEU A 18 18.01 -7.21 -38.03
CA LEU A 18 16.88 -8.11 -37.76
C LEU A 18 17.30 -9.52 -38.15
N THR A 19 18.10 -10.16 -37.31
CA THR A 19 18.26 -11.61 -37.32
C THR A 19 17.29 -12.18 -36.31
N THR A 20 16.31 -12.93 -36.81
CA THR A 20 15.35 -13.73 -36.05
C THR A 20 16.01 -14.41 -34.86
N ALA A 21 15.82 -13.87 -33.66
CA ALA A 21 16.30 -14.45 -32.42
C ALA A 21 15.09 -14.99 -31.64
N THR A 22 15.07 -16.31 -31.55
CA THR A 22 14.20 -17.20 -30.79
C THR A 22 13.77 -16.59 -29.45
N ILE A 23 12.47 -16.63 -29.12
CA ILE A 23 11.95 -16.24 -27.80
C ILE A 23 12.53 -17.22 -26.77
N GLN A 24 13.62 -16.83 -26.11
CA GLN A 24 14.10 -17.49 -24.90
C GLN A 24 13.22 -17.02 -23.74
N ASN A 25 12.43 -17.96 -23.20
CA ASN A 25 11.75 -17.83 -21.92
C ASN A 25 12.77 -17.55 -20.82
N GLN A 26 13.06 -16.28 -20.56
CA GLN A 26 13.75 -15.86 -19.34
C GLN A 26 12.68 -15.73 -18.27
N ALA A 27 12.74 -16.60 -17.25
CA ALA A 27 11.96 -16.45 -16.03
C ALA A 27 12.16 -15.02 -15.54
N ALA A 28 11.08 -14.23 -15.54
CA ALA A 28 11.12 -12.86 -15.07
C ALA A 28 11.47 -12.89 -13.58
N THR A 29 12.74 -12.65 -13.26
CA THR A 29 13.11 -12.18 -11.94
C THR A 29 12.47 -10.80 -11.79
N PHE A 30 11.45 -10.72 -10.94
CA PHE A 30 10.85 -9.45 -10.54
C PHE A 30 11.92 -8.65 -9.80
N ALA A 31 12.75 -7.90 -10.53
CA ALA A 31 13.55 -6.85 -9.94
C ALA A 31 12.54 -5.85 -9.36
N SER A 32 12.49 -5.73 -8.03
CA SER A 32 11.73 -4.66 -7.40
C SER A 32 12.32 -3.34 -7.87
N LEU A 33 11.66 -2.70 -8.83
CA LEU A 33 11.93 -1.30 -9.14
C LEU A 33 11.48 -0.52 -7.92
N SER A 34 12.40 -0.28 -6.98
CA SER A 34 12.23 0.75 -5.97
C SER A 34 12.32 2.10 -6.69
N ASN A 35 11.23 2.47 -7.34
CA ASN A 35 11.01 3.86 -7.70
C ASN A 35 10.85 4.62 -6.38
N SER A 36 11.95 5.07 -5.77
CA SER A 36 11.92 6.22 -4.88
C SER A 36 11.68 7.47 -5.74
N SER A 37 10.55 7.47 -6.45
CA SER A 37 9.97 8.70 -6.93
C SER A 37 9.66 9.48 -5.67
N ALA A 38 10.17 10.71 -5.57
CA ALA A 38 9.94 11.65 -4.47
C ALA A 38 8.46 12.11 -4.39
N ASN A 39 7.54 11.18 -4.60
CA ASN A 39 6.11 11.36 -4.43
C ASN A 39 5.77 11.07 -2.96
N PRO A 40 4.91 11.89 -2.34
CA PRO A 40 4.43 11.62 -1.00
C PRO A 40 3.74 10.25 -0.94
N GLU A 41 4.24 9.35 -0.08
CA GLU A 41 3.58 8.07 0.18
C GLU A 41 2.50 8.26 1.24
N TRP A 42 1.27 7.87 0.92
CA TRP A 42 0.15 7.90 1.87
C TRP A 42 0.21 6.67 2.77
N LEU A 43 0.53 6.87 4.05
CA LEU A 43 0.55 5.80 5.05
C LEU A 43 -0.64 5.93 6.00
N ARG A 44 -1.37 4.84 6.21
CA ARG A 44 -2.41 4.81 7.25
C ARG A 44 -1.78 4.58 8.62
N GLN A 45 -1.98 5.52 9.54
CA GLN A 45 -1.66 5.32 10.95
C GLN A 45 -2.83 4.60 11.63
N PRO A 46 -2.59 3.47 12.32
CA PRO A 46 -3.63 2.72 12.99
C PRO A 46 -4.20 3.47 14.20
N GLU A 47 -5.38 3.05 14.63
CA GLU A 47 -6.01 3.52 15.85
C GLU A 47 -5.22 3.08 17.09
N THR A 48 -5.17 3.94 18.10
CA THR A 48 -4.70 3.55 19.43
C THR A 48 -5.90 3.17 20.29
N VAL A 49 -5.97 1.89 20.69
CA VAL A 49 -7.07 1.34 21.49
C VAL A 49 -6.60 1.10 22.91
N MET A 50 -7.35 1.63 23.88
CA MET A 50 -7.21 1.31 25.29
C MET A 50 -8.13 0.15 25.65
N ARG A 51 -7.59 -0.81 26.41
CA ARG A 51 -8.33 -1.94 26.97
C ARG A 51 -8.35 -1.83 28.48
N ILE A 52 -9.54 -1.84 29.06
CA ILE A 52 -9.75 -1.86 30.51
C ILE A 52 -10.30 -3.23 30.89
N TRP A 53 -9.62 -3.90 31.81
CA TRP A 53 -10.10 -5.12 32.43
C TRP A 53 -10.83 -4.78 33.73
N ILE A 54 -12.01 -5.37 33.90
CA ILE A 54 -12.81 -5.22 35.11
C ILE A 54 -12.79 -6.58 35.80
N ALA A 55 -12.15 -6.64 36.98
CA ALA A 55 -12.11 -7.83 37.81
C ALA A 55 -13.52 -8.27 38.21
N PRO A 56 -13.76 -9.57 38.42
CA PRO A 56 -15.03 -10.02 38.99
C PRO A 56 -15.19 -9.46 40.40
N TYR A 57 -16.42 -9.14 40.78
CA TYR A 57 -16.73 -8.58 42.08
C TYR A 57 -18.11 -9.05 42.56
N GLN A 58 -18.37 -8.83 43.84
CA GLN A 58 -19.67 -9.05 44.46
C GLN A 58 -20.27 -7.69 44.81
N ASP A 59 -21.54 -7.47 44.47
CA ASP A 59 -22.24 -6.23 44.83
C ASP A 59 -22.75 -6.25 46.28
N GLN A 60 -23.42 -5.17 46.70
CA GLN A 60 -23.92 -5.02 48.07
C GLN A 60 -25.04 -6.01 48.41
N ASP A 61 -25.77 -6.50 47.40
CA ASP A 61 -26.83 -7.50 47.55
C ASP A 61 -26.27 -8.92 47.52
N GLY A 62 -24.96 -9.06 47.32
CA GLY A 62 -24.27 -10.34 47.29
C GLY A 62 -24.26 -11.01 45.92
N ASN A 63 -24.68 -10.33 44.85
CA ASN A 63 -24.67 -10.92 43.52
C ASN A 63 -23.25 -10.93 42.93
N TYR A 64 -22.90 -12.05 42.29
CA TYR A 64 -21.64 -12.19 41.59
C TYR A 64 -21.71 -11.53 40.20
N HIS A 65 -20.78 -10.63 39.94
CA HIS A 65 -20.57 -10.01 38.63
C HIS A 65 -19.37 -10.66 37.95
N GLN A 66 -19.60 -11.19 36.75
CA GLN A 66 -18.58 -11.80 35.91
C GLN A 66 -17.52 -10.78 35.47
N PRO A 67 -16.28 -11.22 35.17
CA PRO A 67 -15.25 -10.32 34.66
C PRO A 67 -15.67 -9.67 33.34
N GLY A 68 -15.37 -8.38 33.20
CA GLY A 68 -15.68 -7.58 32.02
C GLY A 68 -14.42 -7.06 31.32
N THR A 69 -14.55 -6.69 30.04
CA THR A 69 -13.50 -5.96 29.33
C THR A 69 -14.13 -4.86 28.49
N LEU A 70 -13.62 -3.63 28.62
CA LEU A 70 -14.04 -2.47 27.86
C LEU A 70 -12.92 -2.03 26.91
N TYR A 71 -13.29 -1.66 25.69
CA TYR A 71 -12.37 -1.13 24.69
C TYR A 71 -12.78 0.29 24.31
N SER A 72 -11.81 1.19 24.16
CA SER A 72 -12.05 2.55 23.71
C SER A 72 -10.93 3.04 22.81
N VAL A 73 -11.27 3.80 21.77
CA VAL A 73 -10.30 4.42 20.87
C VAL A 73 -9.81 5.73 21.51
N VAL A 74 -8.52 5.77 21.89
CA VAL A 74 -7.88 6.96 22.51
C VAL A 74 -7.32 7.90 21.45
N LYS A 75 -6.90 7.35 20.30
CA LYS A 75 -6.46 8.12 19.15
C LYS A 75 -7.07 7.53 17.89
N PRO A 76 -7.88 8.30 17.13
CA PRO A 76 -8.44 7.83 15.87
C PRO A 76 -7.33 7.64 14.83
N GLY A 77 -7.48 6.63 13.97
CA GLY A 77 -6.52 6.36 12.90
C GLY A 77 -6.63 7.44 11.83
N GLN A 78 -5.50 7.92 11.32
CA GLN A 78 -5.44 9.01 10.35
C GLN A 78 -4.64 8.57 9.13
N TRP A 79 -4.87 9.22 7.99
CA TRP A 79 -3.92 9.15 6.88
C TRP A 79 -2.80 10.16 7.11
N ALA A 80 -1.57 9.76 6.84
CA ALA A 80 -0.39 10.61 6.94
C ALA A 80 0.44 10.53 5.67
N ILE A 81 1.17 11.60 5.39
CA ILE A 81 2.14 11.65 4.29
C ILE A 81 3.51 11.32 4.88
N SER A 82 4.17 10.30 4.35
CA SER A 82 5.59 10.06 4.62
C SER A 82 6.43 10.90 3.66
N ALA A 83 7.26 11.80 4.21
CA ALA A 83 8.29 12.47 3.44
C ALA A 83 9.55 11.60 3.44
N VAL A 84 9.99 11.17 2.26
CA VAL A 84 11.33 10.59 2.07
C VAL A 84 12.35 11.71 2.33
N ASN A 85 13.26 11.49 3.30
CA ASN A 85 14.44 12.32 3.54
C ASN A 85 15.61 11.86 2.67
#